data_AF-A0A6N2K742-F1
#
_entry.id   AF-A0A6N2K742-F1
#
_cell.length_a   1.000
_cell.length_b   1.000
_cell.length_c   1.000
_cell.angle_alpha   90.00
_cell.angle_beta   90.00
_cell.angle_gamma   90.00
#
_symmetry.space_group_name_H-M   'P 1'
#
loop_
_entity.id
_entity.type
_entity.pdbx_description
1 polymer ?
#
loop_
_entity_poly.entity_id
_entity_poly.type
_entity_poly.pdbx_seq_one_letter_code
_entity_poly.pdbx_strand_id
1 'polypeptide(L)'
;MDLDYLLAIPSWNSVGILVTFFTYLAIAGSLIPAKLVPGVTLQDGSRLHYRCNGLLSMLLLAPLLGVGAKMGLLSLTVISERGLELLSATFIFSFLVALALYAAGCKSRNQSSSLKPYVTGNLIHDWWFGAQLNPSFLGIDLKFFFVRSGMMGWLFINLSVLAKTIQSATLSHSMILYQIFCLIYILDYFYYEEYMTSTAKIFYTLRPGLSQSP
;
A
#
# COMPACT_ATOMS: atom_id res chain seq x y z
N MET A 1 -6.51 32.55 -6.77
CA MET A 1 -5.98 31.19 -6.49
C MET A 1 -7.02 30.55 -5.63
N ASP A 2 -7.93 29.81 -6.25
CA ASP A 2 -9.17 29.37 -5.60
C ASP A 2 -8.86 28.30 -4.55
N LEU A 3 -9.41 28.48 -3.36
CA LEU A 3 -9.23 27.58 -2.21
C LEU A 3 -9.64 26.13 -2.55
N ASP A 4 -10.50 25.97 -3.56
CA ASP A 4 -10.97 24.71 -4.12
C ASP A 4 -9.86 23.87 -4.77
N TYR A 5 -8.76 24.50 -5.25
CA TYR A 5 -7.58 23.77 -5.74
C TYR A 5 -6.70 23.22 -4.61
N LEU A 6 -6.76 23.83 -3.42
CA LEU A 6 -5.94 23.45 -2.25
C LEU A 6 -6.55 22.27 -1.48
N LEU A 7 -7.87 22.12 -1.53
CA LEU A 7 -8.62 21.00 -0.99
C LEU A 7 -9.52 20.43 -2.09
N ALA A 8 -8.93 19.79 -3.10
CA ALA A 8 -9.70 19.07 -4.10
C ALA A 8 -10.58 18.03 -3.41
N ILE A 9 -11.89 18.30 -3.31
CA ILE A 9 -12.84 17.41 -2.63
C ILE A 9 -12.83 16.08 -3.40
N PRO A 10 -12.60 14.94 -2.73
CA PRO A 10 -12.51 13.67 -3.42
C PRO A 10 -13.86 13.34 -4.07
N SER A 11 -13.88 13.18 -5.39
CA SER A 11 -15.08 12.75 -6.09
C SER A 11 -15.41 11.29 -5.77
N TRP A 12 -16.70 10.93 -5.85
CA TRP A 12 -17.15 9.54 -5.68
C TRP A 12 -16.45 8.58 -6.65
N ASN A 13 -16.07 9.04 -7.84
CA ASN A 13 -15.30 8.26 -8.80
C ASN A 13 -13.88 7.96 -8.30
N SER A 14 -13.18 8.96 -7.76
CA SER A 14 -11.83 8.80 -7.22
C SER A 14 -11.82 7.89 -5.99
N VAL A 15 -12.84 8.00 -5.12
CA VAL A 15 -13.06 7.05 -4.01
C VAL A 15 -13.34 5.64 -4.53
N GLY A 16 -14.19 5.50 -5.55
CA GLY A 16 -14.50 4.22 -6.17
C GLY A 16 -13.27 3.53 -6.77
N ILE A 17 -12.39 4.29 -7.44
CA ILE A 17 -11.11 3.78 -7.96
C ILE A 17 -10.24 3.26 -6.83
N LEU A 18 -10.08 4.04 -5.76
CA LEU A 18 -9.25 3.67 -4.61
C LEU A 18 -9.78 2.41 -3.90
N VAL A 19 -11.09 2.36 -3.66
CA VAL A 19 -11.75 1.20 -3.04
C VAL A 19 -11.63 -0.04 -3.91
N THR A 20 -11.85 0.10 -5.23
CA THR A 20 -11.70 -1.01 -6.18
C THR A 20 -10.26 -1.53 -6.20
N PHE A 21 -9.27 -0.64 -6.17
CA PHE A 21 -7.86 -0.98 -6.12
C PHE A 21 -7.50 -1.76 -4.85
N PHE A 22 -7.87 -1.26 -3.67
CA PHE A 22 -7.59 -1.97 -2.42
C PHE A 22 -8.36 -3.30 -2.32
N THR A 23 -9.61 -3.33 -2.80
CA THR A 23 -10.43 -4.54 -2.81
C THR A 23 -9.80 -5.60 -3.73
N TYR A 24 -9.37 -5.21 -4.93
CA TYR A 24 -8.63 -6.10 -5.82
C TYR A 24 -7.39 -6.65 -5.13
N LEU A 25 -6.57 -5.81 -4.51
CA LEU A 25 -5.36 -6.26 -3.83
C LEU A 25 -5.64 -7.21 -2.65
N ALA A 26 -6.71 -6.98 -1.89
CA ALA A 26 -7.11 -7.84 -0.78
C ALA A 26 -7.59 -9.21 -1.28
N ILE A 27 -8.41 -9.22 -2.34
CA ILE A 27 -8.92 -10.43 -2.99
C ILE A 27 -7.77 -11.20 -3.65
N ALA A 28 -6.99 -10.54 -4.51
CA ALA A 28 -5.83 -11.10 -5.19
C ALA A 28 -4.82 -11.67 -4.17
N GLY A 29 -4.51 -10.91 -3.13
CA GLY A 29 -3.60 -11.32 -2.05
C GLY A 29 -4.06 -12.58 -1.31
N SER A 30 -5.38 -12.80 -1.20
CA SER A 30 -5.97 -13.91 -0.45
C SER A 30 -6.23 -15.15 -1.31
N LEU A 31 -6.73 -14.98 -2.54
CA LEU A 31 -7.13 -16.08 -3.42
C LEU A 31 -5.99 -16.63 -4.29
N ILE A 32 -5.08 -15.77 -4.75
CA ILE A 32 -4.02 -16.20 -5.67
C ILE A 32 -3.06 -17.16 -4.96
N PRO A 33 -2.61 -18.24 -5.62
CA PRO A 33 -1.59 -19.13 -5.08
C PRO A 33 -0.35 -18.31 -4.69
N ALA A 34 0.03 -18.44 -3.42
CA ALA A 34 1.09 -17.65 -2.82
C ALA A 34 2.08 -18.58 -2.14
N LYS A 35 3.35 -18.23 -2.23
CA LYS A 35 4.35 -18.86 -1.37
C LYS A 35 4.18 -18.28 0.03
N LEU A 36 3.97 -19.16 1.01
CA LEU A 36 3.94 -18.78 2.42
C LEU A 36 5.37 -18.64 2.91
N VAL A 37 5.75 -17.41 3.24
CA VAL A 37 7.09 -17.08 3.74
C VAL A 37 6.98 -16.78 5.23
N PRO A 38 7.74 -17.48 6.09
CA PRO A 38 7.80 -17.14 7.51
C PRO A 38 8.55 -15.82 7.68
N GLY A 39 7.96 -14.90 8.45
CA GLY A 39 8.63 -13.68 8.89
C GLY A 39 9.54 -13.90 10.09
N VAL A 40 9.97 -12.79 10.68
CA VAL A 40 10.85 -12.78 11.86
C VAL A 40 10.15 -13.41 13.07
N THR A 41 10.94 -14.08 13.92
CA THR A 41 10.46 -14.60 15.22
C THR A 41 10.24 -13.42 16.17
N LEU A 42 9.03 -13.31 16.71
CA LEU A 42 8.71 -12.31 17.72
C LEU A 42 9.27 -12.73 19.09
N GLN A 43 9.29 -11.80 20.05
CA GLN A 43 9.76 -12.05 21.42
C GLN A 43 9.01 -13.16 22.17
N ASP A 44 7.77 -13.45 21.77
CA ASP A 44 6.96 -14.55 22.33
C ASP A 44 7.26 -15.91 21.66
N GLY A 45 8.26 -15.97 20.76
CA GLY A 45 8.60 -17.16 19.98
C GLY A 45 7.66 -17.41 18.80
N SER A 46 6.61 -16.62 18.62
CA SER A 46 5.67 -16.76 17.50
C SER A 46 6.25 -16.24 16.19
N ARG A 47 5.74 -16.72 15.05
CA ARG A 47 6.12 -16.26 13.70
C ARG A 47 4.90 -15.94 12.86
N LEU A 48 4.89 -14.75 12.29
CA LEU A 48 3.89 -14.36 11.28
C LEU A 48 4.25 -14.99 9.94
N HIS A 49 3.24 -15.44 9.20
CA HIS A 49 3.41 -16.02 7.87
C HIS A 49 2.80 -15.08 6.84
N TYR A 50 3.56 -14.76 5.81
CA TYR A 50 3.18 -13.81 4.76
C TYR A 50 2.94 -14.55 3.45
N ARG A 51 1.85 -14.19 2.76
CA ARG A 51 1.53 -14.72 1.43
C ARG A 51 2.23 -13.85 0.38
N CYS A 52 3.35 -14.32 -0.14
CA CYS A 52 4.08 -13.63 -1.19
C CYS A 52 3.51 -14.01 -2.55
N ASN A 53 2.67 -13.14 -3.10
CA ASN A 53 2.04 -13.23 -4.42
C ASN A 53 1.94 -11.85 -5.09
N GLY A 54 2.74 -10.88 -4.66
CA GLY A 54 2.70 -9.51 -5.18
C GLY A 54 3.02 -9.46 -6.67
N LEU A 55 4.05 -10.20 -7.12
CA LEU A 55 4.44 -10.27 -8.53
C LEU A 55 3.30 -10.81 -9.41
N LEU A 56 2.70 -11.93 -9.03
CA LEU A 56 1.59 -12.53 -9.77
C LEU A 56 0.35 -11.62 -9.77
N SER A 57 0.06 -10.97 -8.63
CA SER A 57 -1.05 -10.01 -8.52
C SER A 57 -0.86 -8.80 -9.45
N MET A 58 0.38 -8.32 -9.59
CA MET A 58 0.74 -7.23 -10.51
C MET A 58 0.61 -7.68 -11.97
N LEU A 59 1.15 -8.85 -12.30
CA LEU A 59 1.11 -9.41 -13.66
C LEU A 59 -0.30 -9.74 -14.11
N LEU A 60 -1.25 -9.96 -13.21
CA LEU A 60 -2.68 -10.11 -13.55
C LEU A 60 -3.38 -8.75 -13.70
N LEU A 61 -3.05 -7.78 -12.83
CA LEU A 61 -3.70 -6.47 -12.84
C LEU A 61 -3.31 -5.64 -14.06
N ALA A 62 -2.02 -5.63 -14.45
CA ALA A 62 -1.56 -4.80 -15.55
C ALA A 62 -2.20 -5.16 -16.91
N PRO A 63 -2.28 -6.45 -17.32
CA PRO A 63 -3.03 -6.84 -18.51
C PRO A 63 -4.52 -6.59 -18.39
N LEU A 64 -5.12 -6.81 -17.21
CA LEU A 64 -6.54 -6.55 -16.98
C LEU A 64 -6.89 -5.08 -17.24
N LEU A 65 -6.07 -4.16 -16.72
CA LEU A 65 -6.23 -2.73 -17.00
C LEU A 65 -5.97 -2.40 -18.47
N GLY A 66 -4.98 -3.04 -19.10
CA GLY A 66 -4.69 -2.86 -20.53
C GLY A 66 -5.84 -3.33 -21.44
N VAL A 67 -6.46 -4.47 -21.13
CA VAL A 67 -7.64 -4.99 -21.86
C VAL A 67 -8.84 -4.09 -21.60
N GLY A 68 -9.10 -3.71 -20.34
CA GLY A 68 -10.18 -2.79 -19.99
C GLY A 68 -10.06 -1.45 -20.73
N ALA A 69 -8.84 -0.97 -20.93
CA ALA A 69 -8.60 0.24 -21.71
C ALA A 69 -8.81 0.06 -23.21
N LYS A 70 -8.38 -1.07 -23.79
CA LYS A 70 -8.66 -1.37 -25.21
C LYS A 70 -10.16 -1.51 -25.50
N MET A 71 -10.93 -2.02 -24.53
CA MET A 71 -12.39 -2.14 -24.62
C MET A 71 -13.12 -0.81 -24.36
N GLY A 72 -12.40 0.28 -24.05
CA GLY A 72 -12.99 1.58 -23.71
C GLY A 72 -13.72 1.62 -22.37
N LEU A 73 -13.59 0.58 -21.55
CA LEU A 73 -14.23 0.49 -20.22
C LEU A 73 -13.52 1.36 -19.18
N LEU A 74 -12.23 1.59 -19.36
CA LEU A 74 -11.37 2.33 -18.44
C LEU A 74 -10.43 3.24 -19.23
N SER A 75 -10.30 4.51 -18.82
CA SER A 75 -9.22 5.34 -19.36
C SER A 75 -7.96 5.18 -18.51
N LEU A 76 -6.85 4.84 -19.16
CA LEU A 76 -5.53 4.75 -18.52
C LEU A 76 -5.04 6.10 -17.97
N THR A 77 -5.58 7.22 -18.45
CA THR A 77 -5.19 8.57 -18.01
C THR A 77 -5.95 9.06 -16.80
N VAL A 78 -6.98 8.34 -16.34
CA VAL A 78 -7.87 8.78 -15.24
C VAL A 78 -7.09 9.08 -13.97
N ILE A 79 -6.05 8.28 -13.66
CA ILE A 79 -5.22 8.50 -12.47
C ILE A 79 -4.42 9.80 -12.60
N SER A 80 -3.84 10.08 -13.78
CA SER A 80 -3.08 11.32 -14.04
C SER A 80 -3.97 12.55 -14.14
N GLU A 81 -5.20 12.42 -14.63
CA GLU A 81 -6.17 13.50 -14.71
C GLU A 81 -6.77 13.86 -13.35
N ARG A 82 -7.07 12.86 -12.53
CA ARG A 82 -7.67 13.01 -11.19
C ARG A 82 -6.66 12.88 -10.06
N GLY A 83 -5.38 13.13 -10.34
CA GLY A 83 -4.30 12.92 -9.37
C GLY A 83 -4.49 13.67 -8.05
N LEU A 84 -4.98 14.91 -8.11
CA LEU A 84 -5.27 15.72 -6.92
C LEU A 84 -6.46 15.18 -6.11
N GLU A 85 -7.53 14.74 -6.76
CA GLU A 85 -8.68 14.11 -6.09
C GLU A 85 -8.30 12.76 -5.45
N LEU A 86 -7.42 11.99 -6.09
CA LEU A 86 -6.88 10.75 -5.54
C LEU A 86 -5.95 11.01 -4.37
N LEU A 87 -5.16 12.08 -4.42
CA LEU A 87 -4.29 12.49 -3.32
C LEU A 87 -5.12 12.88 -2.09
N SER A 88 -6.17 13.69 -2.25
CA SER A 88 -7.05 14.05 -1.13
C SER A 88 -7.82 12.84 -0.60
N ALA A 89 -8.34 11.98 -1.47
CA ALA A 89 -9.02 10.73 -1.08
C ALA A 89 -8.09 9.81 -0.26
N THR A 90 -6.86 9.60 -0.73
CA THR A 90 -5.87 8.75 -0.05
C THR A 90 -5.40 9.36 1.27
N PHE A 91 -5.28 10.68 1.36
CA PHE A 91 -4.95 11.37 2.60
C PHE A 91 -6.05 11.20 3.67
N ILE A 92 -7.31 11.44 3.30
CA ILE A 92 -8.46 11.23 4.20
C ILE A 92 -8.53 9.75 4.61
N PHE A 93 -8.38 8.84 3.66
CA PHE A 93 -8.37 7.41 3.94
C PHE A 93 -7.24 7.01 4.91
N SER A 94 -6.03 7.52 4.72
CA SER A 94 -4.89 7.27 5.60
C SER A 94 -5.17 7.74 7.03
N PHE A 95 -5.75 8.94 7.19
CA PHE A 95 -6.14 9.47 8.49
C PHE A 95 -7.20 8.60 9.18
N LEU A 96 -8.23 8.16 8.44
CA LEU A 96 -9.27 7.27 8.96
C LEU A 96 -8.71 5.90 9.36
N VAL A 97 -7.83 5.32 8.54
CA VAL A 97 -7.17 4.04 8.86
C VAL A 97 -6.28 4.18 10.09
N ALA A 98 -5.48 5.25 10.20
CA ALA A 98 -4.66 5.49 11.38
C ALA A 98 -5.50 5.59 12.67
N LEU A 99 -6.63 6.30 12.60
CA LEU A 99 -7.57 6.39 13.72
C LEU A 99 -8.20 5.02 14.06
N ALA A 100 -8.60 4.26 13.05
CA ALA A 100 -9.17 2.92 13.23
C ALA A 100 -8.14 1.95 13.85
N LEU A 101 -6.89 1.99 13.40
CA LEU A 101 -5.79 1.20 13.95
C LEU A 101 -5.49 1.58 15.41
N TYR A 102 -5.53 2.87 15.72
CA TYR A 102 -5.37 3.35 17.09
C TYR A 102 -6.51 2.84 18.00
N ALA A 103 -7.76 2.99 17.56
CA ALA A 103 -8.93 2.50 18.30
C ALA A 103 -8.91 0.98 18.48
N ALA A 104 -8.54 0.23 17.43
CA ALA A 104 -8.38 -1.23 17.47
C ALA A 104 -7.27 -1.64 18.45
N GLY A 105 -6.16 -0.91 18.47
CA GLY A 105 -5.07 -1.13 19.43
C GLY A 105 -5.49 -0.87 20.86
N CYS A 106 -6.18 0.23 21.15
CA CYS A 106 -6.70 0.52 22.49
C CYS A 106 -7.72 -0.52 22.98
N LYS A 107 -8.52 -1.09 22.07
CA LYS A 107 -9.52 -2.12 22.39
C LYS A 107 -8.92 -3.53 22.46
N SER A 108 -7.71 -3.74 21.93
CA SER A 108 -7.06 -5.05 21.89
C SER A 108 -6.69 -5.51 23.30
N ARG A 109 -7.21 -6.68 23.69
CA ARG A 109 -6.81 -7.40 24.90
C ARG A 109 -5.85 -8.57 24.61
N ASN A 110 -5.34 -8.65 23.37
CA ASN A 110 -4.49 -9.74 22.94
C ASN A 110 -3.09 -9.65 23.57
N GLN A 111 -2.58 -10.80 24.01
CA GLN A 111 -1.27 -10.92 24.66
C GLN A 111 -0.13 -11.31 23.71
N SER A 112 -0.43 -11.67 22.45
CA SER A 112 0.61 -11.94 21.45
C SER A 112 1.45 -10.69 21.19
N SER A 113 2.76 -10.86 21.09
CA SER A 113 3.73 -9.77 20.84
C SER A 113 3.40 -8.96 19.57
N SER A 114 2.65 -9.55 18.63
CA SER A 114 2.17 -8.91 17.40
C SER A 114 1.06 -7.87 17.66
N LEU A 115 0.12 -8.18 18.55
CA LEU A 115 -1.14 -7.41 18.76
C LEU A 115 -1.22 -6.75 20.14
N LYS A 116 -0.17 -6.92 20.95
CA LYS A 116 -0.04 -6.32 22.28
C LYS A 116 -0.12 -4.79 22.16
N PRO A 117 -0.99 -4.12 22.92
CA PRO A 117 -1.07 -2.68 22.90
C PRO A 117 0.14 -2.05 23.58
N TYR A 118 0.84 -1.16 22.89
CA TYR A 118 1.92 -0.33 23.42
C TYR A 118 1.42 1.12 23.56
N VAL A 119 0.58 1.36 24.57
CA VAL A 119 -0.01 2.68 24.84
C VAL A 119 0.78 3.35 25.98
N THR A 120 1.31 4.55 25.73
CA THR A 120 2.02 5.34 26.76
C THR A 120 1.15 6.33 27.51
N GLY A 121 -0.08 6.55 27.06
CA GLY A 121 -1.01 7.51 27.70
C GLY A 121 -0.93 8.91 27.10
N ASN A 122 -0.02 9.17 26.16
CA ASN A 122 -0.02 10.37 25.34
C ASN A 122 -0.69 10.07 23.99
N LEU A 123 -1.91 10.58 23.80
CA LEU A 123 -2.75 10.34 22.62
C LEU A 123 -2.03 10.65 21.30
N ILE A 124 -1.35 11.80 21.23
CA ILE A 124 -0.70 12.26 19.98
C ILE A 124 0.46 11.33 19.62
N HIS A 125 1.25 10.96 20.63
CA HIS A 125 2.39 10.08 20.45
C HIS A 125 1.98 8.65 20.07
N ASP A 126 0.97 8.10 20.76
CA ASP A 126 0.47 6.74 20.50
C ASP A 126 -0.27 6.65 19.17
N TRP A 127 -0.92 7.71 18.71
CA TRP A 127 -1.52 7.80 17.38
C TRP A 127 -0.45 7.88 16.28
N TRP A 128 0.60 8.69 16.48
CA TRP A 128 1.67 8.87 15.48
C TRP A 128 2.49 7.59 15.25
N PHE A 129 2.85 6.91 16.33
CA PHE A 129 3.67 5.69 16.26
C PHE A 129 2.85 4.40 16.09
N GLY A 130 1.54 4.48 16.32
CA GLY A 130 0.63 3.34 16.32
C GLY A 130 0.61 2.60 17.65
N ALA A 131 -0.52 1.96 17.95
CA ALA A 131 -0.75 1.25 19.20
C ALA A 131 -0.35 -0.25 19.13
N GLN A 132 -0.25 -0.84 17.93
CA GLN A 132 0.01 -2.27 17.72
C GLN A 132 1.19 -2.50 16.77
N LEU A 133 1.98 -3.55 17.04
CA LEU A 133 3.17 -3.87 16.26
C LEU A 133 2.82 -4.36 14.85
N ASN A 134 1.91 -5.32 14.71
CA ASN A 134 1.52 -5.88 13.41
C ASN A 134 0.00 -6.04 13.38
N PRO A 135 -0.75 -4.95 13.14
CA PRO A 135 -2.19 -5.02 13.06
C PRO A 135 -2.59 -5.88 11.85
N SER A 136 -3.37 -6.92 12.10
CA SER A 136 -3.87 -7.81 11.07
C SER A 136 -5.39 -7.69 10.92
N PHE A 137 -5.87 -7.76 9.68
CA PHE A 137 -7.29 -7.74 9.35
C PHE A 137 -7.60 -8.91 8.41
N LEU A 138 -8.54 -9.79 8.81
CA LEU A 138 -8.92 -10.99 8.05
C LEU A 138 -7.73 -11.90 7.67
N GLY A 139 -6.70 -11.98 8.53
CA GLY A 139 -5.50 -12.78 8.28
C GLY A 139 -4.47 -12.11 7.36
N ILE A 140 -4.71 -10.86 6.93
CA ILE A 140 -3.76 -10.05 6.17
C ILE A 140 -3.07 -9.09 7.15
N ASP A 141 -1.74 -9.07 7.13
CA ASP A 141 -0.95 -8.06 7.83
C ASP A 141 -1.07 -6.70 7.13
N LEU A 142 -1.57 -5.68 7.83
CA LEU A 142 -1.87 -4.38 7.23
C LEU A 142 -0.60 -3.62 6.85
N LYS A 143 0.50 -3.78 7.61
CA LYS A 143 1.78 -3.13 7.26
C LYS A 143 2.29 -3.65 5.92
N PHE A 144 2.35 -4.97 5.78
CA PHE A 144 2.78 -5.62 4.55
C PHE A 144 1.83 -5.30 3.38
N PHE A 145 0.52 -5.32 3.62
CA PHE A 145 -0.49 -4.94 2.62
C PHE A 145 -0.29 -3.50 2.12
N PHE A 146 -0.08 -2.53 3.01
CA PHE A 146 0.07 -1.14 2.60
C PHE A 146 1.36 -0.89 1.82
N VAL A 147 2.49 -1.50 2.21
CA VAL A 147 3.74 -1.40 1.42
C VAL A 147 3.53 -1.97 0.02
N ARG A 148 2.92 -3.14 -0.08
CA ARG A 148 2.59 -3.77 -1.37
C ARG A 148 1.69 -2.85 -2.21
N SER A 149 0.63 -2.32 -1.60
CA SER A 149 -0.33 -1.44 -2.30
C SER A 149 0.32 -0.13 -2.76
N GLY A 150 1.24 0.44 -1.97
CA GLY A 150 1.93 1.67 -2.32
C GLY A 150 2.87 1.50 -3.51
N MET A 151 3.66 0.41 -3.52
CA MET A 151 4.55 0.09 -4.65
C MET A 151 3.77 -0.19 -5.93
N MET A 152 2.67 -0.93 -5.81
CA MET A 152 1.76 -1.20 -6.93
C MET A 152 1.08 0.09 -7.44
N GLY A 153 0.62 0.94 -6.52
CA GLY A 153 -0.01 2.23 -6.85
C GLY A 153 0.96 3.16 -7.56
N TRP A 154 2.22 3.20 -7.13
CA TRP A 154 3.26 3.99 -7.79
C TRP A 154 3.49 3.55 -9.24
N LEU A 155 3.52 2.24 -9.52
CA LEU A 155 3.59 1.73 -10.89
C LEU A 155 2.45 2.25 -11.76
N PHE A 156 1.21 2.17 -11.28
CA PHE A 156 0.05 2.59 -12.07
C PHE A 156 -0.06 4.10 -12.26
N ILE A 157 0.37 4.89 -11.28
CA ILE A 157 0.50 6.34 -11.44
C ILE A 157 1.51 6.63 -12.57
N ASN A 158 2.67 5.98 -12.56
CA ASN A 158 3.70 6.14 -13.58
C ASN A 158 3.20 5.74 -14.98
N LEU A 159 2.51 4.60 -15.10
CA LEU A 159 1.90 4.16 -16.36
C LEU A 159 0.81 5.14 -16.84
N SER A 160 0.02 5.70 -15.93
CA SER A 160 -1.02 6.68 -16.27
C SER A 160 -0.42 7.99 -16.79
N VAL A 161 0.64 8.48 -16.15
CA VAL A 161 1.39 9.66 -16.61
C VAL A 161 2.02 9.39 -17.97
N LEU A 162 2.61 8.20 -18.18
CA LEU A 162 3.16 7.81 -19.48
C LEU A 162 2.08 7.83 -20.57
N ALA A 163 0.91 7.22 -20.32
CA ALA A 163 -0.21 7.23 -21.25
C ALA A 163 -0.65 8.66 -21.62
N LYS A 164 -0.68 9.58 -20.64
CA LYS A 164 -0.99 11.00 -20.89
C LYS A 164 0.06 11.68 -21.75
N THR A 165 1.35 11.44 -21.50
CA THR A 165 2.42 12.03 -22.32
C THR A 165 2.44 11.53 -23.76
N ILE A 166 2.05 10.26 -23.97
CA ILE A 166 1.89 9.69 -25.32
C ILE A 166 0.74 10.40 -26.06
N GLN A 167 -0.40 10.62 -25.39
CA GLN A 167 -1.53 11.34 -25.99
C GLN A 167 -1.20 12.81 -26.30
N SER A 168 -0.44 13.47 -25.43
CA SER A 168 0.01 14.85 -25.64
C SER A 168 1.18 14.98 -26.63
N ALA A 169 1.72 13.87 -27.16
CA ALA A 169 2.90 13.83 -28.03
C ALA A 169 4.15 14.53 -27.44
N THR A 170 4.25 14.63 -26.11
CA THR A 170 5.34 15.31 -25.38
C THR A 170 6.37 14.31 -24.82
N LEU A 171 6.54 13.17 -25.48
CA LEU A 171 7.38 12.08 -24.99
C LEU A 171 8.87 12.43 -25.07
N SER A 172 9.48 12.75 -23.93
CA SER A 172 10.92 12.99 -23.81
C SER A 172 11.70 11.71 -23.54
N HIS A 173 12.94 11.62 -24.04
CA HIS A 173 13.89 10.54 -23.74
C HIS A 173 14.09 10.36 -22.23
N SER A 174 14.11 11.45 -21.46
CA SER A 174 14.23 11.40 -20.00
C SER A 174 13.02 10.75 -19.33
N MET A 175 11.81 10.95 -19.88
CA MET A 175 10.59 10.30 -19.38
C MET A 175 10.65 8.79 -19.62
N ILE A 176 11.08 8.35 -20.81
CA ILE A 176 11.24 6.93 -21.12
C ILE A 176 12.23 6.27 -20.15
N LEU A 177 13.39 6.88 -19.94
CA LEU A 177 14.41 6.36 -19.02
C LEU A 177 13.87 6.26 -17.58
N TYR A 178 13.18 7.29 -17.10
CA TYR A 178 12.54 7.28 -15.79
C TYR A 178 11.56 6.12 -15.65
N GLN A 179 10.68 5.92 -16.64
CA GLN A 179 9.68 4.85 -16.63
C GLN A 179 10.33 3.46 -16.62
N ILE A 180 11.41 3.26 -17.40
CA ILE A 180 12.16 2.00 -17.40
C ILE A 180 12.79 1.73 -16.04
N PHE A 181 13.48 2.71 -15.44
CA PHE A 181 14.11 2.52 -14.14
C PHE A 181 13.08 2.28 -13.03
N CYS A 182 11.96 2.99 -13.03
CA CYS A 182 10.88 2.73 -12.09
C CYS A 182 10.28 1.33 -12.26
N LEU A 183 10.08 0.87 -13.50
CA LEU A 183 9.57 -0.47 -13.76
C LEU A 183 10.54 -1.55 -13.26
N ILE A 184 11.84 -1.41 -13.54
CA ILE A 184 12.87 -2.34 -13.07
C ILE A 184 12.90 -2.37 -11.54
N TYR A 185 12.87 -1.20 -10.88
CA TYR A 185 12.86 -1.11 -9.41
C TYR A 185 11.65 -1.81 -8.79
N ILE A 186 10.45 -1.60 -9.34
CA ILE A 186 9.23 -2.21 -8.82
C ILE A 186 9.22 -3.72 -9.08
N LEU A 187 9.70 -4.16 -10.25
CA LEU A 187 9.86 -5.59 -10.55
C LEU A 187 10.84 -6.27 -9.60
N ASP A 188 11.98 -5.64 -9.33
CA ASP A 188 12.98 -6.11 -8.37
C ASP A 188 12.37 -6.26 -6.97
N TYR A 189 11.63 -5.25 -6.50
CA TYR A 189 10.89 -5.30 -5.24
C TYR A 189 9.92 -6.48 -5.17
N PHE A 190 9.11 -6.71 -6.21
CA PHE A 190 8.13 -7.80 -6.23
C PHE A 190 8.76 -9.18 -6.40
N TYR A 191 9.91 -9.27 -7.07
CA TYR A 191 10.68 -10.50 -7.18
C TYR A 191 11.30 -10.88 -5.84
N TYR A 192 11.86 -9.91 -5.12
CA TYR A 192 12.44 -10.08 -3.78
C TYR A 192 11.47 -9.78 -2.63
N GLU A 193 10.16 -9.91 -2.87
CA GLU A 193 9.12 -9.62 -1.89
C GLU A 193 9.30 -10.43 -0.59
N GLU A 194 9.85 -11.65 -0.70
CA GLU A 194 10.16 -12.53 0.43
C GLU A 194 11.20 -11.93 1.40
N TYR A 195 12.14 -11.13 0.90
CA TYR A 195 13.17 -10.51 1.75
C TYR A 195 12.62 -9.32 2.52
N MET A 196 11.57 -8.68 1.99
CA MET A 196 10.88 -7.59 2.67
C MET A 196 10.23 -8.07 3.97
N THR A 197 9.76 -9.33 4.02
CA THR A 197 9.22 -9.96 5.23
C THR A 197 10.27 -10.30 6.28
N SER A 198 11.52 -9.89 6.09
CA SER A 198 12.58 -9.94 7.10
C SER A 198 13.12 -8.55 7.45
N THR A 199 12.61 -7.49 6.81
CA THR A 199 13.16 -6.14 6.97
C THR A 199 12.71 -5.49 8.27
N ALA A 200 13.66 -4.86 8.98
CA ALA A 200 13.45 -4.25 10.29
C ALA A 200 12.29 -3.24 10.37
N LYS A 201 11.91 -2.59 9.26
CA LYS A 201 10.76 -1.67 9.21
C LYS A 201 9.42 -2.37 9.45
N ILE A 202 9.27 -3.61 9.03
CA ILE A 202 8.02 -4.36 9.24
C ILE A 202 7.95 -4.83 10.71
N PHE A 203 9.06 -5.36 11.24
CA PHE A 203 9.06 -6.10 12.52
C PHE A 203 9.52 -5.32 13.75
N TYR A 204 10.38 -4.32 13.60
CA TYR A 204 11.01 -3.63 14.74
C TYR A 204 10.57 -2.18 14.90
N THR A 205 9.90 -1.59 13.90
CA THR A 205 9.51 -0.20 13.99
C THR A 205 8.09 -0.06 14.54
N LEU A 206 8.04 0.18 15.84
CA LEU A 206 6.95 0.91 16.50
C LEU A 206 7.44 2.26 17.00
N ARG A 207 8.64 2.34 17.59
CA ARG A 207 9.25 3.58 18.08
C ARG A 207 10.77 3.56 17.97
N PRO A 208 11.42 4.73 17.82
CA PRO A 208 12.85 4.85 18.04
C PRO A 208 13.20 4.47 19.49
N GLY A 209 14.10 3.52 19.69
CA GLY A 209 14.54 3.03 21.02
C GLY A 209 13.85 1.75 21.51
N LEU A 210 12.72 1.35 20.91
CA LEU A 210 12.17 -0.01 21.04
C LEU A 210 12.69 -0.86 19.87
N SER A 211 14.01 -0.86 19.62
CA SER A 211 14.59 -1.94 18.83
C SER A 211 14.38 -3.21 19.64
N GLN A 212 13.54 -4.12 19.18
CA GLN A 212 13.51 -5.45 19.77
C GLN A 212 14.87 -6.07 19.41
N SER A 213 15.81 -6.00 20.35
CA SER A 213 17.08 -6.68 20.24
C SER A 213 16.80 -8.19 20.14
N PRO A 214 17.56 -8.93 19.33
CA PRO A 214 17.50 -10.39 19.33
C PRO A 214 17.77 -10.97 20.71
#